data_AF-A0A6N9QZ54-F1
#
_entry.id   AF-A0A6N9QZ54-F1
#
_cell.length_a   1.000
_cell.length_b   1.000
_cell.length_c   1.000
_cell.angle_alpha   90.00
_cell.angle_beta   90.00
_cell.angle_gamma   90.00
#
_symmetry.space_group_name_H-M   'P 1'
#
loop_
_entity.id
_entity.type
_entity.pdbx_description
1 polymer ?
#
loop_
_entity_poly.entity_id
_entity_poly.type
_entity_poly.pdbx_seq_one_letter_code
_entity_poly.pdbx_strand_id
1 'polypeptide(L)'
;MAVVSSSSLGSLALVLLISGVAKLVSPGTGPSPFTSMPAPFAARWLQSALPWLELVVAIALVLASGVVLWAAASAAVALFAVFTAAVFRGARQPDPASCGCFGSLSRAPMSRRTVVRNLAFTLVAVLALLLVTVGGYDGPVLDLPWFVVVAVAVPAFLALVALWSERPDAPRTADPHSLAGIPPLAGSEYDDAAASPAPVLTASAALQSATVTREAGEHPAAALSAPGAESRAGVAPVPGVTIADRAVPGKGAAPGAVGTTRSASAPPAPEESDEYVRLPIPYAGLRDATGAAVTLRGLAATAARALVHVSPGCGACNPVLDHLNGMPDHLGPVAVHAVVATVEDRGLLPSALRAACLMDTDDAVSAVFEYPGDPWVVVLGADGLLAGGPVAGMDAVLELLTELEERFAG
;
A
#
# COMPACT_ATOMS: atom_id res chain seq x y z
N MET A 1 -40.15 -6.30 -11.26
CA MET A 1 -38.95 -5.94 -12.06
C MET A 1 -38.53 -4.51 -11.84
N ALA A 2 -39.39 -3.50 -12.09
CA ALA A 2 -39.06 -2.06 -11.91
C ALA A 2 -38.22 -1.73 -10.65
N VAL A 3 -38.67 -2.10 -9.43
CA VAL A 3 -37.92 -1.83 -8.18
C VAL A 3 -36.49 -2.38 -8.22
N VAL A 4 -36.27 -3.58 -8.75
CA VAL A 4 -34.92 -4.18 -8.88
C VAL A 4 -34.08 -3.42 -9.91
N SER A 5 -34.68 -2.99 -11.01
CA SER A 5 -34.04 -2.14 -12.03
C SER A 5 -33.61 -0.80 -11.42
N SER A 6 -34.53 -0.08 -10.78
CA SER A 6 -34.25 1.23 -10.16
C SER A 6 -33.21 1.14 -9.04
N SER A 7 -33.28 0.13 -8.16
CA SER A 7 -32.29 -0.07 -7.10
C SER A 7 -30.91 -0.48 -7.63
N SER A 8 -30.82 -1.29 -8.68
CA SER A 8 -29.53 -1.67 -9.28
C SER A 8 -28.87 -0.49 -10.01
N LEU A 9 -29.63 0.22 -10.86
CA LEU A 9 -29.16 1.43 -11.56
C LEU A 9 -28.72 2.53 -10.59
N GLY A 10 -29.54 2.83 -9.56
CA GLY A 10 -29.22 3.82 -8.53
C GLY A 10 -27.97 3.45 -7.72
N SER A 11 -27.78 2.17 -7.41
CA SER A 11 -26.59 1.69 -6.69
C SER A 11 -25.31 1.83 -7.53
N LEU A 12 -25.37 1.49 -8.82
CA LEU A 12 -24.25 1.64 -9.75
C LEU A 12 -23.90 3.13 -9.96
N ALA A 13 -24.91 3.97 -10.13
CA ALA A 13 -24.74 5.41 -10.27
C ALA A 13 -24.08 6.05 -9.04
N LEU A 14 -24.51 5.68 -7.83
CA LEU A 14 -23.90 6.16 -6.58
C LEU A 14 -22.42 5.78 -6.49
N VAL A 15 -22.07 4.53 -6.83
CA VAL A 15 -20.67 4.04 -6.81
C VAL A 15 -19.81 4.79 -7.84
N LEU A 16 -20.31 5.00 -9.06
CA LEU A 16 -19.59 5.74 -10.10
C LEU A 16 -19.44 7.23 -9.76
N LEU A 17 -20.47 7.86 -9.17
CA LEU A 17 -20.43 9.26 -8.75
C LEU A 17 -19.41 9.48 -7.64
N ILE A 18 -19.40 8.62 -6.62
CA ILE A 18 -18.40 8.67 -5.53
C ILE A 18 -16.98 8.47 -6.11
N SER A 19 -16.79 7.50 -7.02
CA SER A 19 -15.47 7.22 -7.60
C SER A 19 -14.95 8.35 -8.49
N GLY A 20 -15.82 8.93 -9.33
CA GLY A 20 -15.46 10.04 -10.22
C GLY A 20 -15.12 11.31 -9.45
N VAL A 21 -15.93 11.66 -8.44
CA VAL A 21 -15.66 12.82 -7.56
C VAL A 21 -14.35 12.64 -6.79
N ALA A 22 -14.09 11.46 -6.21
CA ALA A 22 -12.85 11.19 -5.49
C ALA A 22 -11.59 11.42 -6.37
N LYS A 23 -11.63 10.99 -7.64
CA LYS A 23 -10.54 11.18 -8.60
C LYS A 23 -10.33 12.63 -9.05
N LEU A 24 -11.37 13.48 -8.99
CA LEU A 24 -11.29 14.91 -9.32
C LEU A 24 -10.86 15.77 -8.12
N VAL A 25 -11.21 15.35 -6.90
CA VAL A 25 -10.78 15.99 -5.66
C VAL A 25 -9.30 15.74 -5.38
N SER A 26 -8.85 14.48 -5.53
CA SER A 26 -7.46 14.07 -5.31
C SER A 26 -6.87 13.42 -6.58
N PRO A 27 -6.40 14.21 -7.57
CA PRO A 27 -5.70 13.68 -8.72
C PRO A 27 -4.41 12.96 -8.26
N GLY A 28 -4.28 11.67 -8.57
CA GLY A 28 -3.10 10.91 -8.17
C GLY A 28 -1.83 11.41 -8.86
N THR A 29 -0.83 11.83 -8.08
CA THR A 29 0.47 12.31 -8.56
C THR A 29 1.43 11.19 -9.01
N GLY A 30 1.07 9.92 -8.77
CA GLY A 30 1.91 8.75 -9.07
C GLY A 30 1.59 8.05 -10.41
N PRO A 31 2.38 7.02 -10.79
CA PRO A 31 2.15 6.25 -12.01
C PRO A 31 0.78 5.54 -11.98
N SER A 32 -0.02 5.80 -13.02
CA SER A 32 -1.34 5.16 -13.16
C SER A 32 -1.22 3.63 -13.28
N PRO A 33 -2.11 2.85 -12.65
CA PRO A 33 -2.13 1.39 -12.79
C PRO A 33 -2.37 0.96 -14.25
N PHE A 34 -3.06 1.81 -15.02
CA PHE A 34 -3.36 1.56 -16.43
C PHE A 34 -2.13 1.76 -17.35
N THR A 35 -1.03 2.34 -16.86
CA THR A 35 0.24 2.43 -17.60
C THR A 35 0.82 1.03 -17.92
N SER A 36 0.45 0.03 -17.12
CA SER A 36 0.79 -1.39 -17.34
C SER A 36 -0.17 -2.13 -18.28
N MET A 37 -1.23 -1.47 -18.78
CA MET A 37 -2.16 -2.06 -19.75
C MET A 37 -1.72 -1.81 -21.20
N PRO A 38 -2.02 -2.72 -22.14
CA PRO A 38 -1.75 -2.49 -23.55
C PRO A 38 -2.47 -1.23 -24.06
N ALA A 39 -1.87 -0.58 -25.07
CA ALA A 39 -2.50 0.54 -25.77
C ALA A 39 -3.89 0.12 -26.33
N PRO A 40 -4.90 0.99 -26.29
CA PRO A 40 -4.85 2.42 -25.97
C PRO A 40 -4.98 2.76 -24.47
N PHE A 41 -5.21 1.80 -23.58
CA PHE A 41 -5.63 2.07 -22.20
C PHE A 41 -4.57 2.74 -21.31
N ALA A 42 -3.29 2.64 -21.67
CA ALA A 42 -2.19 3.38 -21.03
C ALA A 42 -2.12 4.88 -21.38
N ALA A 43 -2.92 5.37 -22.34
CA ALA A 43 -2.80 6.75 -22.81
C ALA A 43 -3.25 7.78 -21.75
N ARG A 44 -2.39 8.77 -21.47
CA ARG A 44 -2.64 9.82 -20.44
C ARG A 44 -3.96 10.57 -20.66
N TRP A 45 -4.29 10.92 -21.91
CA TRP A 45 -5.54 11.63 -22.24
C TRP A 45 -6.80 10.82 -21.86
N LEU A 46 -6.75 9.50 -22.01
CA LEU A 46 -7.85 8.60 -21.67
C LEU A 46 -8.00 8.47 -20.16
N GLN A 47 -6.89 8.50 -19.42
CA GLN A 47 -6.89 8.53 -17.95
C GLN A 47 -7.44 9.86 -17.42
N SER A 48 -7.12 10.98 -18.04
CA SER A 48 -7.72 12.29 -17.72
C SER A 48 -9.22 12.37 -18.04
N ALA A 49 -9.69 11.66 -19.07
CA ALA A 49 -11.11 11.59 -19.44
C ALA A 49 -11.94 10.64 -18.55
N LEU A 50 -11.30 9.68 -17.87
CA LEU A 50 -11.96 8.61 -17.13
C LEU A 50 -12.88 9.09 -15.98
N PRO A 51 -12.49 10.06 -15.11
CA PRO A 51 -13.38 10.55 -14.04
C PRO A 51 -14.62 11.28 -14.58
N TRP A 52 -14.47 11.96 -15.72
CA TRP A 52 -15.59 12.61 -16.41
C TRP A 52 -16.55 11.59 -17.01
N LEU A 53 -16.02 10.51 -17.60
CA LEU A 53 -16.84 9.40 -18.10
C LEU A 53 -17.63 8.72 -16.96
N GLU A 54 -16.99 8.49 -15.81
CA GLU A 54 -17.66 7.96 -14.60
C GLU A 54 -18.86 8.82 -14.18
N LEU A 55 -18.67 10.14 -14.11
CA LEU A 55 -19.72 11.08 -13.70
C LEU A 55 -20.85 11.18 -14.75
N VAL A 56 -20.52 11.24 -16.04
CA VAL A 56 -21.52 11.27 -17.13
C VAL A 56 -22.36 9.99 -17.16
N VAL A 57 -21.73 8.82 -17.01
CA VAL A 57 -22.45 7.53 -16.93
C VAL A 57 -23.31 7.46 -15.69
N ALA A 58 -22.81 7.90 -14.51
CA ALA A 58 -23.60 7.94 -13.28
C ALA A 58 -24.88 8.78 -13.42
N ILE A 59 -24.78 9.98 -13.98
CA ILE A 59 -25.92 10.87 -14.21
C ILE A 59 -26.91 10.25 -15.21
N ALA A 60 -26.40 9.67 -16.30
CA ALA A 60 -27.24 9.04 -17.32
C ALA A 60 -28.01 7.81 -16.80
N LEU A 61 -27.40 6.96 -15.96
CA LEU A 61 -28.07 5.81 -15.33
C LEU A 61 -29.27 6.19 -14.46
N VAL A 62 -29.32 7.44 -13.96
CA VAL A 62 -30.36 7.94 -13.06
C VAL A 62 -31.45 8.71 -13.80
N LEU A 63 -31.06 9.56 -14.76
CA LEU A 63 -31.95 10.54 -15.40
C LEU A 63 -32.36 10.19 -16.84
N ALA A 64 -31.66 9.29 -17.51
CA ALA A 64 -31.98 8.93 -18.89
C ALA A 64 -33.04 7.84 -19.00
N SER A 65 -33.64 7.74 -20.18
CA SER A 65 -34.66 6.77 -20.57
C SER A 65 -34.34 6.12 -21.93
N GLY A 66 -34.99 4.99 -22.20
CA GLY A 66 -34.92 4.25 -23.47
C GLY A 66 -33.48 4.01 -23.97
N VAL A 67 -33.21 4.40 -25.23
CA VAL A 67 -31.90 4.14 -25.89
C VAL A 67 -30.70 4.78 -25.17
N VAL A 68 -30.90 5.90 -24.48
CA VAL A 68 -29.83 6.59 -23.75
C VAL A 68 -29.53 5.86 -22.44
N LEU A 69 -30.55 5.36 -21.74
CA LEU A 69 -30.38 4.49 -20.57
C LEU A 69 -29.70 3.17 -20.95
N TRP A 70 -30.08 2.57 -22.08
CA TRP A 70 -29.43 1.37 -22.62
C TRP A 70 -27.94 1.59 -22.92
N ALA A 71 -27.60 2.72 -23.55
CA ALA A 71 -26.20 3.09 -23.82
C ALA A 71 -25.41 3.32 -22.51
N ALA A 72 -26.01 3.99 -21.52
CA ALA A 72 -25.40 4.20 -20.22
C ALA A 72 -25.17 2.89 -19.44
N ALA A 73 -26.15 1.98 -19.44
CA ALA A 73 -26.01 0.65 -18.84
C ALA A 73 -24.90 -0.17 -19.52
N SER A 74 -24.81 -0.11 -20.86
CA SER A 74 -23.75 -0.76 -21.64
C SER A 74 -22.36 -0.18 -21.32
N ALA A 75 -22.25 1.15 -21.21
CA ALA A 75 -21.01 1.82 -20.81
C ALA A 75 -20.60 1.46 -19.38
N ALA A 76 -21.55 1.38 -18.45
CA ALA A 76 -21.29 0.95 -17.07
C ALA A 76 -20.74 -0.48 -17.00
N VAL A 77 -21.31 -1.43 -17.77
CA VAL A 77 -20.78 -2.81 -17.87
C VAL A 77 -19.33 -2.81 -18.37
N ALA A 78 -19.04 -2.08 -19.44
CA ALA A 78 -17.67 -1.98 -19.98
C ALA A 78 -16.69 -1.39 -18.96
N LEU A 79 -17.11 -0.34 -18.24
CA LEU A 79 -16.30 0.37 -17.25
C LEU A 79 -15.99 -0.51 -16.02
N PHE A 80 -16.99 -1.17 -15.43
CA PHE A 80 -16.78 -2.10 -14.33
C PHE A 80 -15.99 -3.36 -14.74
N ALA A 81 -16.14 -3.83 -15.99
CA ALA A 81 -15.31 -4.90 -16.52
C ALA A 81 -13.83 -4.49 -16.65
N VAL A 82 -13.54 -3.27 -17.14
CA VAL A 82 -12.18 -2.72 -17.21
C VAL A 82 -11.59 -2.53 -15.80
N PHE A 83 -12.35 -2.00 -14.84
CA PHE A 83 -11.89 -1.88 -13.46
C PHE A 83 -11.62 -3.24 -12.81
N THR A 84 -12.50 -4.22 -13.04
CA THR A 84 -12.28 -5.60 -12.56
C THR A 84 -11.03 -6.20 -13.17
N ALA A 85 -10.80 -6.02 -14.48
CA ALA A 85 -9.60 -6.51 -15.16
C ALA A 85 -8.31 -5.85 -14.63
N ALA A 86 -8.32 -4.53 -14.40
CA ALA A 86 -7.18 -3.80 -13.86
C ALA A 86 -6.86 -4.24 -12.41
N VAL A 87 -7.86 -4.28 -11.53
CA VAL A 87 -7.74 -4.77 -10.14
C VAL A 87 -7.25 -6.22 -10.11
N PHE A 88 -7.75 -7.07 -11.01
CA PHE A 88 -7.37 -8.48 -11.10
C PHE A 88 -5.94 -8.69 -11.64
N ARG A 89 -5.47 -7.85 -12.57
CA ARG A 89 -4.06 -7.85 -12.99
C ARG A 89 -3.15 -7.35 -11.87
N GLY A 90 -3.50 -6.24 -11.21
CA GLY A 90 -2.75 -5.72 -10.06
C GLY A 90 -2.63 -6.74 -8.93
N ALA A 91 -3.74 -7.36 -8.53
CA ALA A 91 -3.76 -8.43 -7.51
C ALA A 91 -3.07 -9.75 -7.93
N ARG A 92 -2.52 -9.83 -9.14
CA ARG A 92 -1.74 -10.96 -9.66
C ARG A 92 -0.28 -10.61 -9.98
N GLN A 93 0.12 -9.35 -9.84
CA GLN A 93 1.54 -8.99 -9.89
C GLN A 93 2.21 -9.51 -8.60
N PRO A 94 3.42 -10.10 -8.70
CA PRO A 94 4.13 -10.63 -7.53
C PRO A 94 4.57 -9.53 -6.56
N ASP A 95 4.57 -8.28 -7.00
CA ASP A 95 4.72 -7.09 -6.17
C ASP A 95 3.46 -6.19 -6.32
N PRO A 96 2.53 -6.21 -5.33
CA PRO A 96 1.29 -5.46 -5.38
C PRO A 96 1.44 -3.97 -5.03
N ALA A 97 2.64 -3.48 -4.68
CA ALA A 97 2.84 -2.09 -4.23
C ALA A 97 2.92 -1.06 -5.37
N SER A 98 3.30 -1.49 -6.58
CA SER A 98 3.63 -0.60 -7.72
C SER A 98 2.44 0.01 -8.48
N CYS A 99 1.20 -0.43 -8.22
CA CYS A 99 0.01 0.04 -8.92
C CYS A 99 -0.63 1.26 -8.23
N GLY A 100 -0.25 2.48 -8.62
CA GLY A 100 -0.71 3.78 -8.07
C GLY A 100 -2.19 4.11 -8.29
N CYS A 101 -3.08 3.27 -7.78
CA CYS A 101 -4.48 3.19 -8.20
C CYS A 101 -5.41 4.27 -7.59
N PHE A 102 -5.05 4.84 -6.43
CA PHE A 102 -5.94 5.77 -5.67
C PHE A 102 -5.20 6.88 -4.87
N GLY A 103 -3.91 7.12 -5.12
CA GLY A 103 -3.12 8.04 -4.29
C GLY A 103 -2.98 7.54 -2.84
N SER A 104 -2.71 8.45 -1.90
CA SER A 104 -2.41 8.17 -0.48
C SER A 104 -3.56 7.57 0.35
N LEU A 105 -4.76 7.42 -0.22
CA LEU A 105 -5.97 7.05 0.54
C LEU A 105 -6.38 5.57 0.48
N SER A 106 -5.68 4.70 -0.26
CA SER A 106 -5.99 3.24 -0.32
C SER A 106 -4.84 2.37 -0.87
N ARG A 107 -3.65 2.42 -0.25
CA ARG A 107 -2.55 1.47 -0.53
C ARG A 107 -2.53 0.23 0.41
N ALA A 108 -3.70 -0.20 0.89
CA ALA A 108 -3.82 -1.53 1.50
C ALA A 108 -3.61 -2.61 0.41
N PRO A 109 -2.89 -3.72 0.68
CA PRO A 109 -2.63 -4.75 -0.33
C PRO A 109 -3.94 -5.24 -0.94
N MET A 110 -3.99 -5.35 -2.28
CA MET A 110 -5.21 -5.66 -3.04
C MET A 110 -5.74 -7.07 -2.73
N SER A 111 -6.44 -7.18 -1.61
CA SER A 111 -6.94 -8.45 -1.10
C SER A 111 -7.91 -9.11 -2.08
N ARG A 112 -8.07 -10.43 -1.96
CA ARG A 112 -9.07 -11.20 -2.73
C ARG A 112 -10.50 -10.60 -2.59
N ARG A 113 -10.79 -9.91 -1.49
CA ARG A 113 -12.05 -9.19 -1.25
C ARG A 113 -12.26 -8.04 -2.25
N THR A 114 -11.20 -7.32 -2.63
CA THR A 114 -11.26 -6.21 -3.60
C THR A 114 -11.61 -6.69 -5.02
N VAL A 115 -11.08 -7.86 -5.42
CA VAL A 115 -11.45 -8.52 -6.68
C VAL A 115 -12.92 -8.97 -6.64
N VAL A 116 -13.34 -9.65 -5.57
CA VAL A 116 -14.73 -10.13 -5.41
C VAL A 116 -15.72 -8.96 -5.43
N ARG A 117 -15.41 -7.83 -4.79
CA ARG A 117 -16.24 -6.61 -4.80
C ARG A 117 -16.44 -6.04 -6.21
N ASN A 118 -15.37 -5.93 -6.99
CA ASN A 118 -15.45 -5.41 -8.36
C ASN A 118 -16.18 -6.37 -9.31
N LEU A 119 -15.98 -7.69 -9.12
CA LEU A 119 -16.77 -8.70 -9.83
C LEU A 119 -18.25 -8.60 -9.50
N ALA A 120 -18.62 -8.38 -8.23
CA ALA A 120 -20.01 -8.17 -7.83
C ALA A 120 -20.63 -6.92 -8.50
N PHE A 121 -19.92 -5.78 -8.56
CA PHE A 121 -20.41 -4.62 -9.30
C PHE A 121 -20.57 -4.90 -10.80
N THR A 122 -19.65 -5.66 -11.41
CA THR A 122 -19.77 -6.07 -12.82
C THR A 122 -21.00 -6.94 -13.05
N LEU A 123 -21.28 -7.89 -12.16
CA LEU A 123 -22.49 -8.73 -12.23
C LEU A 123 -23.78 -7.91 -12.05
N VAL A 124 -23.79 -6.91 -11.15
CA VAL A 124 -24.93 -5.99 -10.98
C VAL A 124 -25.12 -5.12 -12.22
N ALA A 125 -24.04 -4.66 -12.86
CA ALA A 125 -24.12 -3.91 -14.13
C ALA A 125 -24.69 -4.77 -15.27
N VAL A 126 -24.27 -6.03 -15.38
CA VAL A 126 -24.81 -6.98 -16.37
C VAL A 126 -26.30 -7.27 -16.09
N LEU A 127 -26.69 -7.43 -14.82
CA LEU A 127 -28.10 -7.58 -14.44
C LEU A 127 -28.93 -6.35 -14.79
N ALA A 128 -28.41 -5.14 -14.53
CA ALA A 128 -29.09 -3.89 -14.89
C ALA A 128 -29.29 -3.78 -16.42
N LEU A 129 -28.25 -4.10 -17.21
CA LEU A 129 -28.36 -4.13 -18.68
C LEU A 129 -29.36 -5.19 -19.17
N LEU A 130 -29.42 -6.37 -18.55
CA LEU A 130 -30.43 -7.40 -18.85
C LEU A 130 -31.85 -6.95 -18.51
N LEU A 131 -32.04 -6.22 -17.41
CA LEU A 131 -33.34 -5.68 -17.01
C LEU A 131 -33.82 -4.54 -17.94
N VAL A 132 -32.90 -3.73 -18.47
CA VAL A 132 -33.22 -2.73 -19.50
C VAL A 132 -33.53 -3.40 -20.84
N THR A 133 -32.70 -4.35 -21.30
CA THR A 133 -32.84 -4.99 -22.63
C THR A 133 -33.98 -6.00 -22.75
N VAL A 134 -34.15 -6.88 -21.75
CA VAL A 134 -35.10 -8.00 -21.79
C VAL A 134 -36.26 -7.76 -20.83
N GLY A 135 -36.03 -7.04 -19.73
CA GLY A 135 -37.04 -6.72 -18.72
C GLY A 135 -37.96 -5.54 -19.07
N GLY A 136 -37.69 -4.80 -20.15
CA GLY A 136 -38.52 -3.67 -20.61
C GLY A 136 -38.53 -2.46 -19.66
N TYR A 137 -37.42 -2.21 -18.95
CA TYR A 137 -37.30 -1.04 -18.09
C TYR A 137 -36.70 0.14 -18.86
N ASP A 138 -37.57 1.04 -19.33
CA ASP A 138 -37.20 2.20 -20.17
C ASP A 138 -37.18 3.54 -19.43
N GLY A 139 -37.63 3.61 -18.17
CA GLY A 139 -37.81 4.87 -17.41
C GLY A 139 -36.58 5.29 -16.60
N PRO A 140 -36.45 6.59 -16.25
CA PRO A 140 -35.41 7.06 -15.33
C PRO A 140 -35.59 6.45 -13.93
N VAL A 141 -34.53 6.44 -13.12
CA VAL A 141 -34.60 6.06 -11.70
C VAL A 141 -35.24 7.18 -10.87
N LEU A 142 -34.97 8.42 -11.26
CA LEU A 142 -35.53 9.63 -10.66
C LEU A 142 -36.26 10.41 -11.75
N ASP A 143 -37.60 10.34 -11.73
CA ASP A 143 -38.47 11.13 -12.60
C ASP A 143 -38.54 12.58 -12.08
N LEU A 144 -37.46 13.32 -12.34
CA LEU A 144 -37.33 14.74 -12.01
C LEU A 144 -37.69 15.58 -13.23
N PRO A 145 -38.55 16.60 -13.09
CA PRO A 145 -38.82 17.51 -14.19
C PRO A 145 -37.54 18.29 -14.52
N TRP A 146 -37.28 18.49 -15.82
CA TRP A 146 -36.01 19.02 -16.34
C TRP A 146 -35.57 20.34 -15.67
N PHE A 147 -36.50 21.20 -15.25
CA PHE A 147 -36.20 22.46 -14.57
C PHE A 147 -35.57 22.25 -13.18
N VAL A 148 -35.90 21.19 -12.44
CA VAL A 148 -35.23 20.85 -11.17
C VAL A 148 -33.80 20.41 -11.43
N VAL A 149 -33.58 19.59 -12.47
CA VAL A 149 -32.24 19.15 -12.87
C VAL A 149 -31.37 20.37 -13.21
N VAL A 150 -31.86 21.30 -14.02
CA VAL A 150 -31.15 22.55 -14.36
C VAL A 150 -30.93 23.43 -13.13
N ALA A 151 -31.93 23.59 -12.27
CA ALA A 151 -31.85 24.43 -11.07
C ALA A 151 -30.84 23.92 -10.02
N VAL A 152 -30.52 22.62 -10.01
CA VAL A 152 -29.45 22.05 -9.16
C VAL A 152 -28.11 22.00 -9.89
N ALA A 153 -28.09 21.62 -11.17
CA ALA A 153 -26.88 21.48 -11.95
C ALA A 153 -26.14 22.81 -12.17
N VAL A 154 -26.85 23.93 -12.38
CA VAL A 154 -26.21 25.23 -12.59
C VAL A 154 -25.49 25.73 -11.32
N PRO A 155 -26.11 25.78 -10.13
CA PRO A 155 -25.39 26.12 -8.89
C PRO A 155 -24.26 25.15 -8.55
N ALA A 156 -24.44 23.84 -8.77
CA ALA A 156 -23.39 22.85 -8.52
C ALA A 156 -22.18 23.07 -9.46
N PHE A 157 -22.42 23.35 -10.74
CA PHE A 157 -21.38 23.69 -11.70
C PHE A 157 -20.67 25.00 -11.33
N LEU A 158 -21.41 26.04 -10.98
CA LEU A 158 -20.84 27.32 -10.55
C LEU A 158 -20.01 27.19 -9.26
N ALA A 159 -20.47 26.38 -8.30
CA ALA A 159 -19.70 26.07 -7.09
C ALA A 159 -18.42 25.29 -7.40
N LEU A 160 -18.47 24.29 -8.29
CA LEU A 160 -17.28 23.57 -8.75
C LEU A 160 -16.29 24.49 -9.49
N VAL A 161 -16.77 25.43 -10.30
CA VAL A 161 -15.93 26.43 -10.99
C VAL A 161 -15.32 27.42 -10.00
N ALA A 162 -16.11 27.91 -9.02
CA ALA A 162 -15.61 28.79 -7.96
C ALA A 162 -14.50 28.09 -7.14
N LEU A 163 -14.79 26.90 -6.62
CA LEU A 163 -13.83 26.07 -5.88
C LEU A 163 -12.61 25.68 -6.71
N TRP A 164 -12.73 25.57 -8.04
CA TRP A 164 -11.60 25.36 -8.94
C TRP A 164 -10.76 26.63 -9.13
N SER A 165 -11.40 27.80 -9.25
CA SER A 165 -10.73 29.10 -9.36
C SER A 165 -10.09 29.59 -8.04
N GLU A 166 -10.61 29.11 -6.90
CA GLU A 166 -10.08 29.39 -5.56
C GLU A 166 -8.98 28.43 -5.15
N ARG A 167 -8.70 27.35 -5.92
CA ARG A 167 -7.46 26.60 -5.74
C ARG A 167 -6.32 27.56 -6.02
N PRO A 168 -5.46 27.90 -5.03
CA PRO A 168 -4.30 28.72 -5.31
C PRO A 168 -3.50 28.00 -6.40
N ASP A 169 -3.09 28.73 -7.44
CA ASP A 169 -2.11 28.24 -8.41
C ASP A 169 -0.96 27.66 -7.59
N ALA A 170 -0.82 26.33 -7.58
CA ALA A 170 0.39 25.70 -7.07
C ALA A 170 1.53 26.39 -7.85
N PRO A 171 2.49 27.04 -7.17
CA PRO A 171 3.49 27.83 -7.86
C PRO A 171 4.11 26.92 -8.91
N ARG A 172 4.21 27.40 -10.16
CA ARG A 172 4.85 26.68 -11.26
C ARG A 172 6.35 26.61 -10.98
N THR A 173 6.72 25.81 -9.97
CA THR A 173 8.00 25.15 -9.92
C THR A 173 8.17 24.49 -11.28
N ALA A 174 9.28 24.78 -11.94
CA ALA A 174 9.64 24.01 -13.12
C ALA A 174 9.59 22.55 -12.71
N ASP A 175 8.90 21.72 -13.50
CA ASP A 175 8.77 20.28 -13.25
C ASP A 175 10.18 19.75 -12.88
N PRO A 176 10.38 19.22 -11.66
CA PRO A 176 11.71 18.83 -11.20
C PRO A 176 12.28 17.65 -11.99
N HIS A 177 11.46 17.02 -12.85
CA HIS A 177 11.86 16.00 -13.82
C HIS A 177 12.01 16.54 -15.26
N SER A 178 11.78 17.83 -15.50
CA SER A 178 12.02 18.49 -16.79
C SER A 178 13.51 18.74 -17.01
N LEU A 179 14.18 17.72 -17.54
CA LEU A 179 15.58 17.80 -17.98
C LEU A 179 15.79 18.78 -19.15
N ALA A 180 14.72 19.26 -19.79
CA ALA A 180 14.76 20.13 -20.97
C ALA A 180 15.40 21.52 -20.73
N GLY A 181 15.57 21.93 -19.47
CA GLY A 181 16.23 23.18 -19.08
C GLY A 181 17.68 23.02 -18.59
N ILE A 182 18.21 21.79 -18.50
CA ILE A 182 19.58 21.57 -18.02
C ILE A 182 20.55 21.79 -19.20
N PRO A 183 21.47 22.77 -19.14
CA PRO A 183 22.48 22.91 -20.17
C PRO A 183 23.38 21.67 -20.18
N PRO A 184 23.79 21.15 -21.36
CA PRO A 184 24.71 20.02 -21.43
C PRO A 184 26.00 20.35 -20.68
N LEU A 185 26.54 19.35 -19.98
CA LEU A 185 27.77 19.50 -19.19
C LEU A 185 28.90 19.97 -20.11
N ALA A 186 29.54 21.08 -19.76
CA ALA A 186 30.61 21.66 -20.55
C ALA A 186 31.78 20.66 -20.70
N GLY A 187 31.93 20.09 -21.89
CA GLY A 187 32.96 19.11 -22.23
C GLY A 187 32.47 17.73 -22.70
N SER A 188 31.16 17.47 -22.76
CA SER A 188 30.64 16.20 -23.31
C SER A 188 30.53 16.20 -24.85
N GLU A 189 31.66 16.33 -25.55
CA GLU A 189 31.76 15.86 -26.95
C GLU A 189 31.90 14.33 -26.93
N TYR A 190 30.76 13.63 -26.79
CA TYR A 190 30.68 12.19 -27.08
C TYR A 190 29.96 12.02 -28.42
N ASP A 191 30.72 11.61 -29.43
CA ASP A 191 30.24 11.42 -30.79
C ASP A 191 29.59 10.03 -30.93
N ASP A 192 28.26 9.97 -30.79
CA ASP A 192 27.47 8.73 -30.85
C ASP A 192 27.54 8.01 -32.23
N ALA A 193 28.23 8.58 -33.23
CA ALA A 193 28.36 8.01 -34.57
C ALA A 193 29.41 6.88 -34.70
N ALA A 194 30.29 6.66 -33.71
CA ALA A 194 31.45 5.77 -33.86
C ALA A 194 31.34 4.38 -33.17
N ALA A 195 30.32 4.14 -32.35
CA ALA A 195 30.22 2.94 -31.50
C ALA A 195 29.13 1.95 -31.95
N SER A 196 29.25 1.42 -33.18
CA SER A 196 28.45 0.26 -33.61
C SER A 196 29.12 -0.60 -34.69
N PRO A 197 29.79 -1.70 -34.28
CA PRO A 197 29.77 -2.93 -35.04
C PRO A 197 28.63 -3.81 -34.53
N ALA A 198 27.58 -3.97 -35.33
CA ALA A 198 26.59 -5.02 -35.09
C ALA A 198 27.30 -6.40 -35.13
N PRO A 199 27.01 -7.33 -34.20
CA PRO A 199 27.64 -8.65 -34.23
C PRO A 199 27.13 -9.44 -35.44
N VAL A 200 27.97 -9.53 -36.48
CA VAL A 200 27.74 -10.43 -37.60
C VAL A 200 27.86 -11.87 -37.09
N LEU A 201 26.75 -12.60 -37.12
CA LEU A 201 26.69 -14.03 -36.82
C LEU A 201 27.37 -14.83 -37.94
N THR A 202 28.69 -15.01 -37.84
CA THR A 202 29.41 -16.09 -38.55
C THR A 202 29.65 -17.26 -37.60
N ALA A 203 29.11 -18.42 -37.95
CA ALA A 203 29.26 -19.65 -37.19
C ALA A 203 30.66 -20.27 -37.31
N SER A 204 30.96 -21.17 -36.37
CA SER A 204 32.12 -22.09 -36.33
C SER A 204 33.49 -21.51 -35.93
N ALA A 205 33.80 -21.65 -34.63
CA ALA A 205 34.91 -22.53 -34.19
C ALA A 205 34.65 -23.02 -32.76
N ALA A 206 35.09 -24.24 -32.44
CA ALA A 206 34.80 -24.89 -31.16
C ALA A 206 35.70 -24.39 -30.01
N LEU A 207 35.15 -24.34 -28.80
CA LEU A 207 35.91 -24.37 -27.54
C LEU A 207 35.11 -25.17 -26.50
N GLN A 208 35.84 -25.92 -25.65
CA GLN A 208 35.33 -27.10 -24.97
C GLN A 208 34.57 -26.79 -23.67
N SER A 209 33.55 -27.60 -23.36
CA SER A 209 32.88 -27.60 -22.07
C SER A 209 33.82 -28.11 -20.96
N ALA A 210 34.18 -27.22 -20.02
CA ALA A 210 34.85 -27.60 -18.78
C ALA A 210 33.81 -27.86 -17.68
N THR A 211 33.28 -29.08 -17.63
CA THR A 211 32.40 -29.52 -16.53
C THR A 211 33.27 -29.81 -15.30
N VAL A 212 33.15 -29.02 -14.24
CA VAL A 212 33.81 -29.30 -12.96
C VAL A 212 33.06 -30.41 -12.23
N THR A 213 33.56 -31.64 -12.35
CA THR A 213 33.11 -32.79 -11.56
C THR A 213 33.75 -32.77 -10.18
N ARG A 214 32.94 -32.76 -9.13
CA ARG A 214 33.39 -32.98 -7.75
C ARG A 214 33.48 -34.49 -7.50
N GLU A 215 34.69 -35.02 -7.37
CA GLU A 215 34.91 -36.45 -7.09
C GLU A 215 34.39 -36.87 -5.71
N ALA A 216 33.90 -38.11 -5.64
CA ALA A 216 33.64 -38.83 -4.40
C ALA A 216 34.82 -39.78 -4.13
N GLY A 217 35.31 -39.79 -2.89
CA GLY A 217 36.33 -40.73 -2.41
C GLY A 217 35.73 -41.66 -1.36
N GLU A 218 35.99 -42.96 -1.48
CA GLU A 218 35.25 -44.02 -0.77
C GLU A 218 36.12 -44.81 0.23
N HIS A 219 35.60 -44.95 1.47
CA HIS A 219 35.89 -46.02 2.46
C HIS A 219 37.36 -46.18 2.97
N PRO A 220 37.66 -46.99 4.03
CA PRO A 220 36.84 -48.02 4.69
C PRO A 220 36.77 -47.95 6.24
N ALA A 221 36.11 -48.95 6.84
CA ALA A 221 35.97 -49.13 8.29
C ALA A 221 37.12 -49.95 8.93
N ALA A 222 37.42 -49.65 10.20
CA ALA A 222 38.09 -50.56 11.14
C ALA A 222 37.72 -50.19 12.58
N ALA A 223 37.54 -51.20 13.44
CA ALA A 223 37.28 -51.03 14.88
C ALA A 223 38.50 -51.47 15.69
N LEU A 224 38.69 -50.91 16.90
CA LEU A 224 38.96 -51.67 18.14
C LEU A 224 39.30 -50.79 19.38
N SER A 225 38.82 -51.26 20.54
CA SER A 225 39.37 -51.12 21.90
C SER A 225 39.12 -49.84 22.75
N ALA A 226 38.55 -50.08 23.94
CA ALA A 226 38.52 -49.20 25.12
C ALA A 226 39.77 -49.41 26.02
N PRO A 227 39.97 -48.63 27.11
CA PRO A 227 39.26 -48.75 28.41
C PRO A 227 38.81 -47.38 28.97
N GLY A 228 38.16 -47.19 30.14
CA GLY A 228 37.67 -48.06 31.21
C GLY A 228 37.85 -47.42 32.60
N ALA A 229 36.74 -47.14 33.33
CA ALA A 229 36.58 -46.77 34.76
C ALA A 229 35.25 -45.99 34.90
N GLU A 230 34.14 -46.52 35.43
CA GLU A 230 33.80 -46.89 36.82
C GLU A 230 33.26 -45.76 37.73
N SER A 231 32.03 -46.00 38.22
CA SER A 231 31.54 -45.77 39.61
C SER A 231 30.53 -44.62 39.91
N ARG A 232 29.35 -45.10 40.34
CA ARG A 232 28.48 -44.64 41.47
C ARG A 232 27.47 -43.48 41.30
N ALA A 233 26.21 -43.88 41.56
CA ALA A 233 25.18 -43.29 42.43
C ALA A 233 24.99 -41.76 42.46
N GLY A 234 23.78 -41.21 42.39
CA GLY A 234 22.47 -41.79 42.71
C GLY A 234 21.85 -41.07 43.91
N VAL A 235 20.98 -40.09 43.64
CA VAL A 235 20.14 -39.42 44.65
C VAL A 235 18.75 -39.20 44.03
N ALA A 236 17.70 -39.56 44.77
CA ALA A 236 16.30 -39.42 44.36
C ALA A 236 15.69 -38.09 44.86
N PRO A 237 14.68 -37.53 44.18
CA PRO A 237 13.88 -36.44 44.72
C PRO A 237 12.87 -36.95 45.78
N VAL A 238 12.68 -36.16 46.83
CA VAL A 238 11.67 -36.39 47.90
C VAL A 238 10.45 -35.48 47.64
N PRO A 239 9.20 -35.89 47.95
CA PRO A 239 8.02 -35.34 47.27
C PRO A 239 7.10 -34.44 48.12
N GLY A 240 6.28 -33.65 47.41
CA GLY A 240 4.84 -33.51 47.65
C GLY A 240 4.33 -32.55 48.74
N VAL A 241 3.46 -31.62 48.31
CA VAL A 241 2.25 -31.22 49.06
C VAL A 241 1.09 -31.10 48.05
N THR A 242 -0.13 -31.39 48.53
CA THR A 242 -1.31 -31.76 47.74
C THR A 242 -2.49 -30.79 47.86
N ILE A 243 -3.31 -30.77 46.80
CA ILE A 243 -4.80 -30.67 46.79
C ILE A 243 -5.47 -29.43 47.39
N ALA A 244 -6.24 -28.75 46.53
CA ALA A 244 -7.63 -28.39 46.84
C ALA A 244 -8.47 -28.36 45.55
N ASP A 245 -9.29 -29.40 45.34
CA ASP A 245 -10.26 -29.52 44.25
C ASP A 245 -11.69 -29.35 44.81
N ARG A 246 -12.63 -28.81 44.01
CA ARG A 246 -14.07 -28.79 44.38
C ARG A 246 -15.03 -28.63 43.19
N ALA A 247 -15.48 -29.78 42.68
CA ALA A 247 -16.82 -30.16 42.19
C ALA A 247 -17.88 -29.06 41.85
N VAL A 248 -18.52 -28.99 40.67
CA VAL A 248 -19.44 -29.97 39.97
C VAL A 248 -20.84 -30.07 40.65
N PRO A 249 -22.02 -30.29 39.98
CA PRO A 249 -22.42 -30.45 38.54
C PRO A 249 -23.45 -29.36 38.06
N GLY A 250 -24.14 -29.39 36.89
CA GLY A 250 -24.01 -30.21 35.66
C GLY A 250 -25.32 -30.86 35.09
N LYS A 251 -26.12 -30.15 34.25
CA LYS A 251 -27.21 -30.70 33.37
C LYS A 251 -27.67 -29.65 32.32
N GLY A 252 -27.87 -29.96 31.03
CA GLY A 252 -27.60 -31.18 30.26
C GLY A 252 -28.07 -31.12 28.80
N ALA A 253 -27.88 -32.22 28.06
CA ALA A 253 -28.46 -32.60 26.75
C ALA A 253 -28.07 -31.79 25.47
N ALA A 254 -27.31 -32.46 24.58
CA ALA A 254 -27.29 -32.24 23.13
C ALA A 254 -28.47 -33.01 22.46
N PRO A 255 -28.73 -32.97 21.12
CA PRO A 255 -27.79 -33.22 20.00
C PRO A 255 -27.86 -32.14 18.89
N GLY A 256 -27.05 -32.11 17.83
CA GLY A 256 -25.90 -32.94 17.44
C GLY A 256 -25.72 -32.90 15.92
N ALA A 257 -24.51 -32.58 15.42
CA ALA A 257 -24.16 -32.68 14.00
C ALA A 257 -22.65 -32.95 13.84
N VAL A 258 -22.31 -34.03 13.14
CA VAL A 258 -20.94 -34.48 12.88
C VAL A 258 -20.45 -33.87 11.56
N GLY A 259 -19.19 -33.40 11.51
CA GLY A 259 -18.64 -32.77 10.30
C GLY A 259 -17.18 -32.34 10.39
N THR A 260 -16.30 -33.16 10.98
CA THR A 260 -14.87 -32.84 11.11
C THR A 260 -14.18 -32.78 9.75
N THR A 261 -13.79 -31.58 9.30
CA THR A 261 -12.68 -31.40 8.35
C THR A 261 -11.39 -31.15 9.12
N ARG A 262 -10.35 -31.90 8.75
CA ARG A 262 -9.08 -31.95 9.48
C ARG A 262 -8.28 -30.69 9.12
N SER A 263 -8.02 -29.82 10.10
CA SER A 263 -7.09 -28.70 9.91
C SER A 263 -5.71 -29.28 9.61
N ALA A 264 -5.19 -29.05 8.42
CA ALA A 264 -3.83 -29.43 8.06
C ALA A 264 -2.88 -28.42 8.71
N SER A 265 -2.16 -28.86 9.75
CA SER A 265 -1.04 -28.07 10.29
C SER A 265 -0.07 -27.79 9.15
N ALA A 266 0.26 -26.52 8.94
CA ALA A 266 1.46 -26.17 8.21
C ALA A 266 2.67 -26.81 8.93
N PRO A 267 3.74 -27.17 8.22
CA PRO A 267 5.02 -27.44 8.88
C PRO A 267 5.47 -26.17 9.62
N PRO A 268 6.18 -26.30 10.75
CA PRO A 268 6.80 -25.13 11.37
C PRO A 268 7.75 -24.47 10.36
N ALA A 269 7.73 -23.14 10.31
CA ALA A 269 8.76 -22.40 9.60
C ALA A 269 10.13 -22.77 10.18
N PRO A 270 11.21 -22.81 9.37
CA PRO A 270 12.55 -22.89 9.94
C PRO A 270 12.74 -21.70 10.88
N GLU A 271 13.41 -21.93 12.00
CA GLU A 271 13.87 -20.86 12.89
C GLU A 271 14.96 -20.09 12.14
N GLU A 272 14.57 -19.06 11.40
CA GLU A 272 15.49 -18.06 10.87
C GLU A 272 16.05 -17.31 12.08
N SER A 273 17.36 -17.36 12.26
CA SER A 273 18.05 -16.47 13.18
C SER A 273 18.01 -15.07 12.56
N ASP A 274 17.00 -14.28 12.94
CA ASP A 274 16.76 -12.90 12.50
C ASP A 274 17.87 -11.93 12.97
N GLU A 275 19.10 -12.14 12.48
CA GLU A 275 20.18 -11.17 12.62
C GLU A 275 19.88 -9.98 11.69
N TYR A 276 19.33 -8.92 12.27
CA TYR A 276 18.96 -7.69 11.58
C TYR A 276 20.11 -7.13 10.73
N VAL A 277 19.99 -7.26 9.41
CA VAL A 277 21.02 -6.84 8.46
C VAL A 277 21.01 -5.31 8.32
N ARG A 278 22.02 -4.66 8.89
CA ARG A 278 22.18 -3.20 8.87
C ARG A 278 22.59 -2.69 7.48
N LEU A 279 21.61 -2.22 6.71
CA LEU A 279 21.84 -1.63 5.37
C LEU A 279 22.29 -0.16 5.47
N PRO A 280 22.98 0.40 4.45
CA PRO A 280 23.31 1.82 4.40
C PRO A 280 22.07 2.72 4.37
N ILE A 281 22.12 3.86 5.07
CA ILE A 281 21.04 4.86 5.01
C ILE A 281 20.92 5.37 3.57
N PRO A 282 19.74 5.31 2.93
CA PRO A 282 19.55 5.78 1.57
C PRO A 282 19.55 7.32 1.51
N TYR A 283 19.64 7.88 0.30
CA TYR A 283 19.54 9.33 0.11
C TYR A 283 18.08 9.72 -0.15
N ALA A 284 17.44 10.32 0.86
CA ALA A 284 16.12 10.92 0.76
C ALA A 284 16.06 12.21 1.60
N GLY A 285 15.13 13.11 1.24
CA GLY A 285 14.94 14.41 1.86
C GLY A 285 13.67 14.47 2.70
N LEU A 286 13.70 15.30 3.74
CA LEU A 286 12.54 15.71 4.55
C LEU A 286 12.57 17.24 4.72
N ARG A 287 11.50 17.82 5.24
CA ARG A 287 11.49 19.20 5.74
C ARG A 287 11.45 19.22 7.26
N ASP A 288 12.18 20.14 7.86
CA ASP A 288 12.15 20.35 9.31
C ASP A 288 10.97 21.22 9.77
N ALA A 289 10.91 21.46 11.07
CA ALA A 289 9.92 22.30 11.72
C ALA A 289 9.86 23.77 11.21
N THR A 290 10.87 24.24 10.49
CA THR A 290 10.95 25.57 9.86
C THR A 290 10.65 25.54 8.36
N GLY A 291 10.53 24.36 7.76
CA GLY A 291 10.36 24.13 6.33
C GLY A 291 11.68 23.97 5.56
N ALA A 292 12.83 24.02 6.25
CA ALA A 292 14.14 23.83 5.66
C ALA A 292 14.37 22.37 5.25
N ALA A 293 15.04 22.17 4.12
CA ALA A 293 15.33 20.84 3.61
C ALA A 293 16.45 20.18 4.42
N VAL A 294 16.18 18.98 4.94
CA VAL A 294 17.12 18.09 5.62
C VAL A 294 17.16 16.75 4.87
N THR A 295 18.17 15.91 5.14
CA THR A 295 18.28 14.58 4.53
C THR A 295 18.47 13.52 5.60
N LEU A 296 18.07 12.26 5.33
CA LEU A 296 18.25 11.15 6.27
C LEU A 296 19.71 11.03 6.73
N ARG A 297 20.67 11.12 5.80
CA ARG A 297 22.11 11.10 6.09
C ARG A 297 22.58 12.31 6.89
N GLY A 298 22.05 13.50 6.60
CA GLY A 298 22.36 14.72 7.37
C GLY A 298 21.83 14.67 8.80
N LEU A 299 20.63 14.13 9.00
CA LEU A 299 20.04 13.90 10.32
C LEU A 299 20.86 12.86 11.11
N ALA A 300 21.16 11.71 10.49
CA ALA A 300 21.94 10.64 11.09
C ALA A 300 23.36 11.07 11.49
N ALA A 301 24.02 11.91 10.68
CA ALA A 301 25.35 12.44 10.98
C ALA A 301 25.43 13.31 12.25
N THR A 302 24.30 13.71 12.83
CA THR A 302 24.25 14.49 14.08
C THR A 302 23.93 13.64 15.32
N ALA A 303 23.03 12.67 15.19
CA ALA A 303 22.60 11.76 16.23
C ALA A 303 21.83 10.59 15.59
N ALA A 304 21.68 9.48 16.31
CA ALA A 304 20.74 8.43 15.89
C ALA A 304 19.30 8.98 15.93
N ARG A 305 18.45 8.54 15.01
CA ARG A 305 17.07 9.06 14.86
C ARG A 305 16.07 7.92 14.71
N ALA A 306 15.01 7.89 15.51
CA ALA A 306 13.81 7.10 15.22
C ALA A 306 12.82 7.99 14.46
N LEU A 307 12.55 7.64 13.20
CA LEU A 307 11.62 8.36 12.33
C LEU A 307 10.31 7.58 12.28
N VAL A 308 9.27 8.08 12.96
CA VAL A 308 7.97 7.42 13.09
C VAL A 308 6.97 8.14 12.21
N HIS A 309 6.67 7.54 11.06
CA HIS A 309 5.71 8.06 10.09
C HIS A 309 4.28 7.81 10.58
N VAL A 310 3.49 8.88 10.64
CA VAL A 310 2.15 8.92 11.22
C VAL A 310 1.25 9.88 10.45
N SER A 311 -0.04 9.53 10.33
CA SER A 311 -1.07 10.42 9.76
C SER A 311 -2.16 10.69 10.81
N PRO A 312 -2.39 11.98 11.20
CA PRO A 312 -3.50 12.35 12.05
C PRO A 312 -4.85 11.97 11.42
N GLY A 313 -5.68 11.25 12.18
CA GLY A 313 -6.94 10.69 11.67
C GLY A 313 -6.81 9.27 11.09
N CYS A 314 -5.61 8.72 10.93
CA CYS A 314 -5.45 7.28 10.77
C CYS A 314 -5.71 6.58 12.10
N GLY A 315 -6.75 5.73 12.16
CA GLY A 315 -7.14 5.04 13.40
C GLY A 315 -6.05 4.13 13.99
N ALA A 316 -5.14 3.60 13.17
CA ALA A 316 -3.98 2.83 13.61
C ALA A 316 -2.82 3.71 14.11
N CYS A 317 -2.78 4.99 13.75
CA CYS A 317 -1.79 5.94 14.26
C CYS A 317 -2.15 6.47 15.66
N ASN A 318 -3.42 6.47 16.08
CA ASN A 318 -3.82 7.06 17.35
C ASN A 318 -3.04 6.48 18.55
N PRO A 319 -2.89 5.15 18.75
CA PRO A 319 -2.13 4.62 19.89
C PRO A 319 -0.62 4.90 19.80
N VAL A 320 -0.08 5.00 18.57
CA VAL A 320 1.32 5.39 18.34
C VAL A 320 1.53 6.86 18.69
N LEU A 321 0.62 7.74 18.29
CA LEU A 321 0.65 9.18 18.63
C LEU A 321 0.50 9.42 20.14
N ASP A 322 -0.38 8.67 20.81
CA ASP A 322 -0.57 8.73 22.26
C ASP A 322 0.70 8.28 23.00
N HIS A 323 1.34 7.20 22.55
CA HIS A 323 2.61 6.70 23.09
C HIS A 323 3.76 7.70 22.86
N LEU A 324 3.93 8.20 21.62
CA LEU A 324 4.92 9.23 21.30
C LEU A 324 4.75 10.52 22.11
N ASN A 325 3.52 10.92 22.41
CA ASN A 325 3.26 12.11 23.23
C ASN A 325 3.55 11.91 24.73
N GLY A 326 3.66 10.65 25.20
CA GLY A 326 4.15 10.32 26.54
C GLY A 326 5.66 10.10 26.63
N MET A 327 6.30 9.80 25.49
CA MET A 327 7.73 9.55 25.35
C MET A 327 8.55 10.86 25.36
N PRO A 328 9.80 10.87 25.89
CA PRO A 328 10.70 12.01 25.74
C PRO A 328 11.18 12.15 24.28
N ASP A 329 11.45 13.39 23.84
CA ASP A 329 11.99 13.68 22.49
C ASP A 329 13.34 12.97 22.19
N HIS A 330 14.03 12.48 23.23
CA HIS A 330 15.28 11.73 23.15
C HIS A 330 15.28 10.52 24.09
N LEU A 331 15.59 9.35 23.54
CA LEU A 331 15.88 8.10 24.24
C LEU A 331 17.40 7.87 24.21
N GLY A 332 18.10 8.37 25.23
CA GLY A 332 19.56 8.35 25.29
C GLY A 332 20.20 9.01 24.05
N PRO A 333 20.93 8.25 23.19
CA PRO A 333 21.53 8.77 21.96
C PRO A 333 20.56 8.89 20.77
N VAL A 334 19.32 8.40 20.89
CA VAL A 334 18.33 8.35 19.80
C VAL A 334 17.33 9.49 19.96
N ALA A 335 17.24 10.42 18.99
CA ALA A 335 16.16 11.40 18.96
C ALA A 335 14.92 10.82 18.26
N VAL A 336 13.73 11.08 18.79
CA VAL A 336 12.47 10.53 18.26
C VAL A 336 11.71 11.63 17.51
N HIS A 337 11.28 11.33 16.29
CA HIS A 337 10.59 12.29 15.42
C HIS A 337 9.31 11.68 14.85
N ALA A 338 8.19 12.35 15.08
CA ALA A 338 6.99 12.15 14.27
C ALA A 338 7.22 12.73 12.86
N VAL A 339 6.97 11.92 11.83
CA VAL A 339 7.04 12.32 10.42
C VAL A 339 5.63 12.31 9.84
N VAL A 340 5.23 13.39 9.17
CA VAL A 340 3.90 13.55 8.56
C VAL A 340 4.00 13.94 7.09
N ALA A 341 2.95 13.72 6.31
CA ALA A 341 2.95 14.08 4.88
C ALA A 341 2.78 15.59 4.63
N THR A 342 1.97 16.29 5.45
CA THR A 342 1.58 17.69 5.16
C THR A 342 1.78 18.66 6.33
N VAL A 343 1.73 19.96 6.03
CA VAL A 343 1.79 21.03 7.05
C VAL A 343 0.52 21.05 7.89
N GLU A 344 -0.62 20.71 7.27
CA GLU A 344 -1.92 20.54 7.88
C GLU A 344 -1.90 19.40 8.90
N ASP A 345 -1.36 18.24 8.54
CA ASP A 345 -1.16 17.10 9.47
C ASP A 345 -0.31 17.52 10.66
N ARG A 346 0.80 18.22 10.43
CA ARG A 346 1.63 18.76 11.52
C ARG A 346 0.82 19.69 12.42
N GLY A 347 -0.11 20.47 11.88
CA GLY A 347 -1.03 21.33 12.65
C GLY A 347 -1.96 20.56 13.60
N LEU A 348 -2.29 19.30 13.26
CA LEU A 348 -3.15 18.42 14.06
C LEU A 348 -2.41 17.64 15.16
N LEU A 349 -1.06 17.61 15.13
CA LEU A 349 -0.27 16.92 16.15
C LEU A 349 -0.33 17.61 17.53
N PRO A 350 -0.18 16.83 18.63
CA PRO A 350 0.05 17.35 19.97
C PRO A 350 1.20 18.37 20.03
N SER A 351 1.12 19.33 20.96
CA SER A 351 2.07 20.45 21.03
C SER A 351 3.52 20.05 21.29
N ALA A 352 3.75 18.93 21.99
CA ALA A 352 5.10 18.38 22.20
C ALA A 352 5.71 17.96 20.85
N LEU A 353 5.04 17.05 20.14
CA LEU A 353 5.51 16.49 18.87
C LEU A 353 5.71 17.55 17.77
N ARG A 354 4.91 18.63 17.75
CA ARG A 354 5.00 19.69 16.72
C ARG A 354 6.33 20.43 16.62
N ALA A 355 7.13 20.44 17.69
CA ALA A 355 8.43 21.11 17.72
C ALA A 355 9.52 20.31 17.00
N ALA A 356 9.57 19.00 17.23
CA ALA A 356 10.54 18.08 16.61
C ALA A 356 10.05 17.42 15.31
N CYS A 357 8.76 17.56 14.97
CA CYS A 357 8.15 16.95 13.80
C CYS A 357 8.87 17.31 12.47
N LEU A 358 9.07 16.28 11.65
CA LEU A 358 9.58 16.39 10.27
C LEU A 358 8.44 16.14 9.28
N MET A 359 8.59 16.60 8.04
CA MET A 359 7.56 16.47 7.00
C MET A 359 8.12 15.81 5.73
N ASP A 360 7.50 14.73 5.26
CA ASP A 360 7.83 14.03 4.01
C ASP A 360 6.97 14.57 2.85
N THR A 361 7.07 15.89 2.60
CA THR A 361 6.16 16.60 1.68
C THR A 361 6.20 16.12 0.24
N ASP A 362 7.28 15.45 -0.14
CA ASP A 362 7.57 15.00 -1.50
C ASP A 362 7.42 13.46 -1.65
N ASP A 363 6.86 12.75 -0.64
CA ASP A 363 6.75 11.27 -0.52
C ASP A 363 8.12 10.57 -0.66
N ALA A 364 9.22 11.29 -0.41
CA ALA A 364 10.57 10.92 -0.82
C ALA A 364 11.20 9.86 0.10
N VAL A 365 10.96 9.94 1.41
CA VAL A 365 11.42 8.92 2.36
C VAL A 365 10.54 7.67 2.25
N SER A 366 9.23 7.88 2.22
CA SER A 366 8.22 6.82 2.12
C SER A 366 8.35 6.01 0.81
N ALA A 367 8.68 6.66 -0.31
CA ALA A 367 9.00 5.97 -1.57
C ALA A 367 10.32 5.21 -1.52
N VAL A 368 11.37 5.77 -0.90
CA VAL A 368 12.71 5.15 -0.84
C VAL A 368 12.77 3.91 0.05
N PHE A 369 11.93 3.83 1.08
CA PHE A 369 11.78 2.63 1.90
C PHE A 369 10.68 1.67 1.42
N GLU A 370 9.92 2.03 0.38
CA GLU A 370 8.77 1.25 -0.12
C GLU A 370 7.66 1.03 0.93
N TYR A 371 7.56 1.92 1.95
CA TYR A 371 6.54 1.91 2.99
C TYR A 371 5.55 3.05 2.83
N PRO A 372 4.35 2.82 2.26
CA PRO A 372 3.52 3.90 1.76
C PRO A 372 2.22 4.08 2.57
N GLY A 373 2.24 3.76 3.86
CA GLY A 373 1.08 3.85 4.74
C GLY A 373 1.43 3.74 6.22
N ASP A 374 0.70 4.50 7.04
CA ASP A 374 1.03 4.75 8.44
C ASP A 374 0.22 3.88 9.42
N PRO A 375 0.78 3.54 10.60
CA PRO A 375 2.09 3.95 11.10
C PRO A 375 3.21 3.02 10.62
N TRP A 376 4.40 3.59 10.42
CA TRP A 376 5.64 2.83 10.24
C TRP A 376 6.84 3.56 10.86
N VAL A 377 7.93 2.86 11.15
CA VAL A 377 9.11 3.42 11.79
C VAL A 377 10.40 2.87 11.19
N VAL A 378 11.41 3.73 11.06
CA VAL A 378 12.79 3.35 10.74
C VAL A 378 13.76 4.06 11.69
N VAL A 379 14.79 3.34 12.13
CA VAL A 379 15.84 3.86 13.02
C VAL A 379 17.12 4.07 12.23
N LEU A 380 17.60 5.31 12.21
CA LEU A 380 18.85 5.72 11.59
C LEU A 380 19.97 5.68 12.62
N GLY A 381 21.03 4.91 12.35
CA GLY A 381 22.25 4.90 13.16
C GLY A 381 23.16 6.08 12.84
N ALA A 382 23.84 6.60 13.87
CA ALA A 382 24.82 7.69 13.71
C ALA A 382 26.09 7.29 12.92
N ASP A 383 26.25 6.00 12.63
CA ASP A 383 27.28 5.40 11.79
C ASP A 383 26.94 5.39 10.29
N GLY A 384 25.78 5.93 9.89
CA GLY A 384 25.35 5.98 8.50
C GLY A 384 24.65 4.70 8.01
N LEU A 385 24.37 3.75 8.90
CA LEU A 385 23.62 2.52 8.63
C LEU A 385 22.26 2.54 9.33
N LEU A 386 21.27 1.83 8.81
CA LEU A 386 20.02 1.56 9.52
C LEU A 386 20.31 0.78 10.81
N ALA A 387 19.61 1.10 11.89
CA ALA A 387 19.80 0.54 13.23
C ALA A 387 18.55 -0.20 13.75
N GLY A 388 17.47 -0.21 12.98
CA GLY A 388 16.20 -0.86 13.29
C GLY A 388 15.16 -0.52 12.23
N GLY A 389 14.27 -1.47 11.91
CA GLY A 389 13.28 -1.33 10.84
C GLY A 389 13.87 -1.19 9.43
N PRO A 390 13.09 -0.72 8.44
CA PRO A 390 11.71 -0.28 8.58
C PRO A 390 10.76 -1.38 9.03
N VAL A 391 9.83 -1.05 9.93
CA VAL A 391 8.68 -1.90 10.30
C VAL A 391 7.39 -1.10 10.23
N ALA A 392 6.26 -1.74 9.93
CA ALA A 392 4.97 -1.06 9.77
C ALA A 392 3.81 -1.82 10.40
N GLY A 393 2.74 -1.07 10.70
CA GLY A 393 1.60 -1.54 11.47
C GLY A 393 1.74 -1.18 12.95
N MET A 394 0.61 -0.84 13.56
CA MET A 394 0.51 -0.33 14.93
C MET A 394 1.29 -1.16 15.95
N ASP A 395 1.08 -2.47 15.98
CA ASP A 395 1.67 -3.36 16.99
C ASP A 395 3.21 -3.42 16.86
N ALA A 396 3.74 -3.64 15.65
CA ALA A 396 5.18 -3.71 15.39
C ALA A 396 5.91 -2.36 15.59
N VAL A 397 5.23 -1.24 15.32
CA VAL A 397 5.76 0.10 15.61
C VAL A 397 5.86 0.32 17.12
N LEU A 398 4.82 -0.04 17.89
CA LEU A 398 4.82 0.08 19.35
C LEU A 398 5.82 -0.86 20.01
N GLU A 399 6.00 -2.08 19.49
CA GLU A 399 7.00 -3.05 19.93
C GLU A 399 8.42 -2.48 19.77
N LEU A 400 8.79 -2.00 18.56
CA LEU A 400 10.12 -1.41 18.35
C LEU A 400 10.35 -0.13 19.16
N LEU A 401 9.32 0.69 19.36
CA LEU A 401 9.42 1.88 20.22
C LEU A 401 9.63 1.50 21.69
N THR A 402 8.91 0.50 22.19
CA THR A 402 9.09 -0.04 23.55
C THR A 402 10.50 -0.61 23.73
N GLU A 403 11.02 -1.37 22.76
CA GLU A 403 12.41 -1.84 22.79
C GLU A 403 13.44 -0.70 22.85
N LEU A 404 13.20 0.41 22.14
CA LEU A 404 14.09 1.57 22.18
C LEU A 404 14.02 2.28 23.54
N GLU A 405 12.84 2.36 24.16
CA GLU A 405 12.69 2.87 25.53
C GLU A 405 13.44 1.98 26.53
N GLU A 406 13.17 0.68 26.55
CA GLU A 406 13.82 -0.27 27.47
C GLU A 406 15.36 -0.29 27.32
N ARG A 407 15.86 -0.08 26.10
CA ARG A 407 17.30 -0.11 25.78
C ARG A 407 18.03 1.20 26.12
N PHE A 408 17.35 2.36 26.11
CA PHE A 408 18.01 3.67 26.19
C PHE A 408 17.40 4.69 27.18
N ALA A 409 16.30 4.37 27.87
CA ALA A 409 15.72 5.21 28.92
C ALA A 409 16.19 4.84 30.36
N GLY A 410 17.07 3.85 30.48
CA GLY A 410 17.65 3.36 31.76
C GLY A 410 18.92 4.05 32.21
#